data_AF-A0A1X3DCJ1-F1
#
_entry.id   AF-A0A1X3DCJ1-F1
#
_cell.length_a   1.000
_cell.length_b   1.000
_cell.length_c   1.000
_cell.angle_alpha   90.00
_cell.angle_beta   90.00
_cell.angle_gamma   90.00
#
_symmetry.space_group_name_H-M   'P 1'
#
loop_
_entity.id
_entity.type
_entity.pdbx_description
1 polymer ?
#
loop_
_entity_poly.entity_id
_entity_poly.type
_entity_poly.pdbx_seq_one_letter_code
_entity_poly.pdbx_strand_id
1 'polypeptide(L)'
;MKRAFILSDCEPPLCEEKPYALLTANITKGHHFIAQTEQRQHAFNRDVNPQNQNVYRLPLSLFHKPYKGKAESVNIENNLEVNNLYTLSFVEGSGGSQYNLESWFSRHESGYEEATNTLRTIRIGRQNVPESMWRILRLKLLGIFRNPYNHNTSFVHGLHQSVLGQLPEVSSEFVGLIEQRPQPRLEKILTAFEFTPNSYTRWLANLYGMLSEGVMQPSLFERLFAALFADPGAVKIELYCYTKESDCCLFADTGFCAQVSQAQFSIGVSIASDMFAIVHLQRARWKALRDNFADHVPKPSELDMTVIENNQQQRATFNRLCIRNAREAVFGRSNQRADYF
;
A
#
# COMPACT_ATOMS: atom_id res chain seq x y z
N MET A 1 -3.38 5.97 25.93
CA MET A 1 -2.76 4.88 26.72
C MET A 1 -1.90 4.03 25.79
N LYS A 2 -0.62 3.83 26.11
CA LYS A 2 0.30 2.96 25.34
C LYS A 2 0.29 1.56 25.97
N ARG A 3 0.27 0.50 25.18
CA ARG A 3 0.27 -0.90 25.66
C ARG A 3 1.14 -1.76 24.76
N ALA A 4 1.89 -2.68 25.37
CA ALA A 4 2.63 -3.71 24.66
C ALA A 4 1.73 -4.92 24.40
N PHE A 5 1.87 -5.51 23.22
CA PHE A 5 1.18 -6.72 22.79
C PHE A 5 2.21 -7.72 22.32
N ILE A 6 2.22 -8.93 22.89
CA ILE A 6 3.17 -9.96 22.51
C ILE A 6 2.82 -10.46 21.11
N LEU A 7 3.77 -10.39 20.19
CA LEU A 7 3.60 -10.84 18.81
C LEU A 7 4.04 -12.29 18.62
N SER A 8 4.95 -12.80 19.47
CA SER A 8 5.41 -14.17 19.43
C SER A 8 5.65 -14.77 20.81
N ASP A 9 5.35 -16.06 20.94
CA ASP A 9 5.59 -16.86 22.14
C ASP A 9 6.97 -17.52 22.16
N CYS A 10 7.93 -17.05 21.36
CA CYS A 10 9.29 -17.56 21.37
C CYS A 10 9.90 -17.57 22.78
N GLU A 11 10.73 -18.57 23.05
CA GLU A 11 11.43 -18.74 24.33
C GLU A 11 12.94 -18.90 24.08
N PRO A 12 13.79 -18.63 25.10
CA PRO A 12 15.22 -18.89 25.00
C PRO A 12 15.53 -20.34 24.58
N PRO A 13 16.51 -20.59 23.70
CA PRO A 13 17.48 -19.64 23.15
C PRO A 13 17.03 -18.96 21.84
N LEU A 14 15.79 -19.14 21.38
CA LEU A 14 15.31 -18.58 20.11
C LEU A 14 15.18 -17.05 20.14
N CYS A 15 14.89 -16.49 21.32
CA CYS A 15 14.87 -15.05 21.56
C CYS A 15 15.25 -14.74 23.01
N GLU A 16 15.96 -13.63 23.23
CA GLU A 16 16.29 -13.13 24.58
C GLU A 16 15.09 -12.49 25.25
N GLU A 17 14.26 -11.78 24.48
CA GLU A 17 13.00 -11.18 24.91
C GLU A 17 11.89 -11.48 23.90
N LYS A 18 10.64 -11.61 24.38
CA LYS A 18 9.49 -11.84 23.52
C LYS A 18 9.22 -10.62 22.63
N PRO A 19 9.18 -10.76 21.29
CA PRO A 19 8.86 -9.68 20.37
C PRO A 19 7.48 -9.10 20.67
N TYR A 20 7.38 -7.78 20.71
CA TYR A 20 6.14 -7.08 21.02
C TYR A 20 5.85 -5.91 20.07
N ALA A 21 4.57 -5.55 19.94
CA ALA A 21 4.10 -4.32 19.32
C ALA A 21 3.71 -3.33 20.42
N LEU A 22 4.26 -2.13 20.37
CA LEU A 22 3.90 -1.07 21.29
C LEU A 22 2.91 -0.10 20.64
N LEU A 23 1.65 -0.20 21.04
CA LEU A 23 0.54 0.50 20.39
C LEU A 23 -0.05 1.58 21.29
N THR A 24 -0.42 2.70 20.68
CA THR A 24 -1.17 3.77 21.35
C THR A 24 -2.64 3.66 20.96
N ALA A 25 -3.51 3.58 21.95
CA ALA A 25 -4.95 3.56 21.70
C ALA A 25 -5.41 4.87 21.02
N ASN A 26 -6.30 4.76 20.04
CA ASN A 26 -6.90 5.89 19.33
C ASN A 26 -8.39 5.62 19.02
N ILE A 27 -9.10 6.63 18.54
CA ILE A 27 -10.55 6.57 18.27
C ILE A 27 -10.90 6.31 16.80
N THR A 28 -9.90 6.16 15.93
CA THR A 28 -10.10 5.96 14.50
C THR A 28 -10.76 4.61 14.24
N LYS A 29 -11.89 4.63 13.53
CA LYS A 29 -12.68 3.43 13.20
C LYS A 29 -12.55 3.09 11.73
N GLY A 30 -12.76 4.07 10.85
CA GLY A 30 -12.55 3.94 9.41
C GLY A 30 -11.07 3.81 9.12
N HIS A 31 -10.65 2.65 8.62
CA HIS A 31 -9.26 2.37 8.34
C HIS A 31 -9.06 2.28 6.83
N HIS A 32 -8.34 3.25 6.27
CA HIS A 32 -8.09 3.35 4.85
C HIS A 32 -7.06 2.31 4.40
N PHE A 33 -7.39 1.54 3.38
CA PHE A 33 -6.43 0.64 2.75
C PHE A 33 -5.72 1.27 1.55
N ILE A 34 -6.27 2.36 1.01
CA ILE A 34 -5.55 3.35 0.18
C ILE A 34 -5.59 4.70 0.89
N ALA A 35 -4.42 5.28 1.17
CA ALA A 35 -4.30 6.47 2.02
C ALA A 35 -5.15 7.62 1.48
N GLN A 36 -5.80 8.38 2.37
CA GLN A 36 -6.53 9.58 1.95
C GLN A 36 -5.61 10.58 1.25
N THR A 37 -4.37 10.75 1.76
CA THR A 37 -3.37 11.65 1.16
C THR A 37 -3.03 11.28 -0.28
N GLU A 38 -3.04 9.99 -0.61
CA GLU A 38 -2.92 9.48 -1.98
C GLU A 38 -4.16 9.79 -2.83
N GLN A 39 -5.35 9.45 -2.33
CA GLN A 39 -6.60 9.67 -3.05
C GLN A 39 -6.81 11.16 -3.39
N ARG A 40 -6.41 12.07 -2.50
CA ARG A 40 -6.50 13.53 -2.71
C ARG A 40 -5.68 14.02 -3.90
N GLN A 41 -4.60 13.33 -4.27
CA GLN A 41 -3.85 13.65 -5.48
C GLN A 41 -4.64 13.35 -6.77
N HIS A 42 -5.79 12.70 -6.66
CA HIS A 42 -6.74 12.45 -7.74
C HIS A 42 -8.05 13.25 -7.60
N ALA A 43 -8.18 14.07 -6.56
CA ALA A 43 -9.41 14.82 -6.32
C ALA A 43 -9.72 15.80 -7.47
N PHE A 44 -10.99 15.90 -7.85
CA PHE A 44 -11.44 16.82 -8.89
C PHE A 44 -11.84 18.20 -8.34
N ASN A 45 -12.08 18.29 -7.04
CA ASN A 45 -12.45 19.50 -6.31
C ASN A 45 -11.36 19.85 -5.28
N ARG A 46 -10.13 20.12 -5.72
CA ARG A 46 -8.99 20.31 -4.81
C ARG A 46 -9.09 21.55 -3.90
N ASP A 47 -9.87 22.54 -4.31
CA ASP A 47 -9.99 23.82 -3.63
C ASP A 47 -10.93 23.81 -2.41
N VAL A 48 -11.56 22.68 -2.10
CA VAL A 48 -12.38 22.52 -0.88
C VAL A 48 -11.57 21.92 0.26
N ASN A 49 -12.11 22.02 1.48
CA ASN A 49 -11.52 21.40 2.67
C ASN A 49 -11.21 19.89 2.43
N PRO A 50 -10.09 19.35 2.95
CA PRO A 50 -9.67 17.97 2.70
C PRO A 50 -10.70 16.87 3.03
N GLN A 51 -11.64 17.14 3.95
CA GLN A 51 -12.74 16.24 4.33
C GLN A 51 -13.87 16.22 3.28
N ASN A 52 -13.97 17.26 2.44
CA ASN A 52 -14.99 17.42 1.40
C ASN A 52 -14.45 17.11 -0.01
N GLN A 53 -13.19 16.70 -0.11
CA GLN A 53 -12.58 16.34 -1.38
C GLN A 53 -13.11 14.98 -1.86
N ASN A 54 -13.39 14.92 -3.15
CA ASN A 54 -14.00 13.78 -3.82
C ASN A 54 -13.14 13.33 -5.01
N VAL A 55 -13.21 12.04 -5.28
CA VAL A 55 -12.71 11.41 -6.52
C VAL A 55 -13.89 10.81 -7.28
N TYR A 56 -13.71 10.58 -8.58
CA TYR A 56 -14.66 9.74 -9.31
C TYR A 56 -14.28 8.28 -9.15
N ARG A 57 -15.25 7.47 -8.72
CA ARG A 57 -15.22 6.00 -8.79
C ARG A 57 -15.81 5.57 -10.12
N LEU A 58 -15.04 4.82 -10.90
CA LEU A 58 -15.44 4.26 -12.18
C LEU A 58 -15.54 2.74 -12.05
N PRO A 59 -16.75 2.17 -11.93
CA PRO A 59 -16.92 0.72 -11.80
C PRO A 59 -16.40 -0.01 -13.05
N LEU A 60 -15.89 -1.24 -12.86
CA LEU A 60 -15.30 -2.03 -13.96
C LEU A 60 -16.26 -2.30 -15.13
N SER A 61 -17.57 -2.28 -14.87
CA SER A 61 -18.61 -2.39 -15.91
C SER A 61 -18.56 -1.27 -16.95
N LEU A 62 -17.93 -0.12 -16.67
CA LEU A 62 -17.70 0.95 -17.65
C LEU A 62 -16.66 0.58 -18.73
N PHE A 63 -15.83 -0.44 -18.47
CA PHE A 63 -14.69 -0.82 -19.32
C PHE A 63 -14.84 -2.21 -19.94
N HIS A 64 -15.81 -3.00 -19.52
CA HIS A 64 -16.10 -4.33 -20.06
C HIS A 64 -17.46 -4.38 -20.76
N LYS A 65 -17.57 -5.13 -21.87
CA LYS A 65 -18.85 -5.31 -22.56
C LYS A 65 -19.79 -6.21 -21.74
N PRO A 66 -21.10 -5.94 -21.69
CA PRO A 66 -21.76 -4.74 -22.21
C PRO A 66 -21.45 -3.53 -21.31
N TYR A 67 -20.90 -2.47 -21.89
CA TYR A 67 -20.48 -1.27 -21.14
C TYR A 67 -21.70 -0.70 -20.38
N LYS A 68 -21.62 -0.68 -19.05
CA LYS A 68 -22.70 -0.32 -18.13
C LYS A 68 -22.17 0.49 -16.95
N GLY A 69 -23.05 1.17 -16.24
CA GLY A 69 -22.70 2.00 -15.08
C GLY A 69 -22.38 3.44 -15.46
N LYS A 70 -22.03 4.23 -14.45
CA LYS A 70 -21.64 5.64 -14.55
C LYS A 70 -20.54 5.92 -13.54
N ALA A 71 -19.72 6.94 -13.79
CA ALA A 71 -18.80 7.41 -12.79
C ALA A 71 -19.57 8.02 -11.62
N GLU A 72 -19.13 7.74 -10.40
CA GLU A 72 -19.77 8.19 -9.16
C GLU A 72 -18.82 9.11 -8.41
N SER A 73 -19.31 10.27 -7.99
CA SER A 73 -18.56 11.15 -7.07
C SER A 73 -18.60 10.52 -5.69
N VAL A 74 -17.44 10.14 -5.15
CA VAL A 74 -17.30 9.55 -3.82
C VAL A 74 -16.41 10.42 -2.95
N ASN A 75 -16.80 10.60 -1.69
CA ASN A 75 -16.03 11.38 -0.74
C ASN A 75 -14.84 10.57 -0.21
N ILE A 76 -13.64 11.16 -0.24
CA ILE A 76 -12.39 10.50 0.12
C ILE A 76 -12.35 10.09 1.61
N GLU A 77 -12.99 10.86 2.49
CA GLU A 77 -13.03 10.59 3.94
C GLU A 77 -13.50 9.16 4.24
N ASN A 78 -14.49 8.67 3.48
CA ASN A 78 -15.08 7.35 3.69
C ASN A 78 -14.87 6.40 2.47
N ASN A 79 -13.96 6.74 1.56
CA ASN A 79 -13.66 5.91 0.39
C ASN A 79 -12.46 5.00 0.62
N LEU A 80 -12.55 3.75 0.17
CA LEU A 80 -11.50 2.73 0.30
C LEU A 80 -11.02 2.57 1.76
N GLU A 81 -12.00 2.56 2.66
CA GLU A 81 -11.83 2.27 4.07
C GLU A 81 -12.75 1.15 4.53
N VAL A 82 -12.36 0.51 5.63
CA VAL A 82 -13.21 -0.44 6.34
C VAL A 82 -13.09 -0.24 7.83
N ASN A 83 -14.24 -0.26 8.49
CA ASN A 83 -14.30 -0.08 9.93
C ASN A 83 -13.56 -1.20 10.69
N ASN A 84 -12.55 -0.81 11.48
CA ASN A 84 -11.74 -1.67 12.34
C ASN A 84 -10.93 -2.73 11.57
N LEU A 85 -10.56 -2.46 10.31
CA LEU A 85 -9.85 -3.41 9.44
C LEU A 85 -8.50 -3.87 10.02
N TYR A 86 -7.86 -3.01 10.80
CA TYR A 86 -6.52 -3.22 11.37
C TYR A 86 -6.53 -3.19 12.90
N THR A 87 -7.70 -3.40 13.50
CA THR A 87 -7.85 -3.36 14.96
C THR A 87 -7.41 -4.68 15.56
N LEU A 88 -6.48 -4.60 16.51
CA LEU A 88 -6.06 -5.74 17.32
C LEU A 88 -7.00 -5.95 18.50
N SER A 89 -7.30 -4.88 19.26
CA SER A 89 -8.17 -4.96 20.44
C SER A 89 -8.91 -3.66 20.69
N PHE A 90 -10.08 -3.76 21.31
CA PHE A 90 -10.85 -2.62 21.82
C PHE A 90 -10.42 -2.29 23.26
N VAL A 91 -10.55 -1.02 23.66
CA VAL A 91 -10.34 -0.57 25.04
C VAL A 91 -11.70 -0.47 25.72
N GLU A 92 -11.91 -1.26 26.78
CA GLU A 92 -13.16 -1.23 27.54
C GLU A 92 -13.36 0.10 28.27
N GLY A 93 -14.61 0.57 28.33
CA GLY A 93 -14.98 1.78 29.06
C GLY A 93 -14.45 3.10 28.47
N SER A 94 -13.74 3.11 27.33
CA SER A 94 -13.03 4.30 26.84
C SER A 94 -13.73 5.06 25.70
N GLY A 95 -15.05 4.90 25.55
CA GLY A 95 -15.80 5.58 24.48
C GLY A 95 -15.46 5.08 23.06
N GLY A 96 -14.94 3.84 22.94
CA GLY A 96 -14.67 3.20 21.66
C GLY A 96 -13.24 3.37 21.14
N SER A 97 -12.26 3.65 22.02
CA SER A 97 -10.85 3.61 21.65
C SER A 97 -10.38 2.19 21.34
N GLN A 98 -9.33 2.08 20.53
CA GLN A 98 -8.85 0.83 19.96
C GLN A 98 -7.33 0.86 19.82
N TYR A 99 -6.72 -0.31 19.92
CA TYR A 99 -5.34 -0.54 19.51
C TYR A 99 -5.33 -1.04 18.07
N ASN A 100 -4.82 -0.22 17.15
CA ASN A 100 -4.76 -0.50 15.71
C ASN A 100 -3.42 -0.01 15.13
N LEU A 101 -3.25 -0.17 13.81
CA LEU A 101 -2.04 0.24 13.07
C LEU A 101 -2.05 1.70 12.58
N GLU A 102 -3.08 2.49 12.84
CA GLU A 102 -3.25 3.84 12.23
C GLU A 102 -2.08 4.77 12.55
N SER A 103 -1.61 4.78 13.79
CA SER A 103 -0.45 5.61 14.17
C SER A 103 0.82 5.20 13.43
N TRP A 104 0.95 3.93 13.04
CA TRP A 104 2.10 3.44 12.30
C TRP A 104 2.00 3.81 10.82
N PHE A 105 0.81 3.67 10.23
CA PHE A 105 0.56 4.09 8.84
C PHE A 105 0.75 5.59 8.65
N SER A 106 0.27 6.40 9.60
CA SER A 106 0.40 7.86 9.55
C SER A 106 1.86 8.33 9.42
N ARG A 107 2.82 7.59 9.99
CA ARG A 107 4.27 7.88 9.84
C ARG A 107 4.74 7.82 8.38
N HIS A 108 4.18 6.92 7.59
CA HIS A 108 4.52 6.75 6.17
C HIS A 108 3.66 7.62 5.24
N GLU A 109 2.43 7.95 5.65
CA GLU A 109 1.53 8.81 4.90
C GLU A 109 1.90 10.30 4.98
N SER A 110 2.60 10.68 6.05
CA SER A 110 3.07 12.05 6.27
C SER A 110 4.02 12.51 5.17
N GLY A 111 3.79 13.70 4.63
CA GLY A 111 4.63 14.30 3.59
C GLY A 111 4.42 13.75 2.17
N TYR A 112 3.38 12.94 1.92
CA TYR A 112 3.06 12.45 0.57
C TYR A 112 2.70 13.58 -0.40
N GLU A 113 1.92 14.56 0.05
CA GLU A 113 1.52 15.72 -0.76
C GLU A 113 2.73 16.60 -1.11
N GLU A 114 3.56 16.92 -0.13
CA GLU A 114 4.82 17.65 -0.32
C GLU A 114 5.72 16.92 -1.33
N ALA A 115 5.93 15.61 -1.15
CA ALA A 115 6.72 14.79 -2.06
C ALA A 115 6.16 14.80 -3.49
N THR A 116 4.83 14.71 -3.63
CA THR A 116 4.16 14.78 -4.94
C THR A 116 4.39 16.12 -5.61
N ASN A 117 4.31 17.23 -4.86
CA ASN A 117 4.58 18.57 -5.38
C ASN A 117 6.05 18.74 -5.79
N THR A 118 7.00 18.19 -5.03
CA THR A 118 8.42 18.17 -5.43
C THR A 118 8.65 17.37 -6.72
N LEU A 119 7.95 16.25 -6.92
CA LEU A 119 8.09 15.48 -8.16
C LEU A 119 7.56 16.23 -9.38
N ARG A 120 6.57 17.12 -9.24
CA ARG A 120 6.09 17.97 -10.35
C ARG A 120 7.14 18.97 -10.83
N THR A 121 8.12 19.31 -10.01
CA THR A 121 9.17 20.28 -10.36
C THR A 121 10.46 19.63 -10.87
N ILE A 122 10.49 18.30 -11.00
CA ILE A 122 11.71 17.57 -11.36
C ILE A 122 12.02 17.69 -12.86
N ARG A 123 13.30 17.70 -13.22
CA ARG A 123 13.72 17.76 -14.63
C ARG A 123 13.36 16.49 -15.38
N ILE A 124 13.08 16.62 -16.68
CA ILE A 124 12.91 15.48 -17.59
C ILE A 124 14.26 14.78 -17.81
N GLY A 125 14.23 13.47 -18.03
CA GLY A 125 15.42 12.65 -18.32
C GLY A 125 15.94 11.86 -17.12
N ARG A 126 17.16 11.32 -17.27
CA ARG A 126 17.81 10.47 -16.27
C ARG A 126 18.40 11.30 -15.13
N GLN A 127 18.14 10.88 -13.89
CA GLN A 127 18.70 11.51 -12.68
C GLN A 127 18.61 10.58 -11.47
N ASN A 128 19.38 10.90 -10.43
CA ASN A 128 19.28 10.23 -9.14
C ASN A 128 17.85 10.30 -8.59
N VAL A 129 17.39 9.19 -8.00
CA VAL A 129 16.08 9.13 -7.36
C VAL A 129 16.06 10.08 -6.15
N PRO A 130 15.19 11.10 -6.13
CA PRO A 130 15.09 12.03 -5.00
C PRO A 130 14.37 11.39 -3.81
N GLU A 131 14.55 11.95 -2.61
CA GLU A 131 13.87 11.49 -1.39
C GLU A 131 12.34 11.52 -1.50
N SER A 132 11.78 12.48 -2.25
CA SER A 132 10.34 12.54 -2.54
C SER A 132 9.84 11.27 -3.24
N MET A 133 10.61 10.73 -4.18
CA MET A 133 10.26 9.48 -4.86
C MET A 133 10.38 8.27 -3.92
N TRP A 134 11.44 8.22 -3.10
CA TRP A 134 11.58 7.15 -2.10
C TRP A 134 10.44 7.13 -1.10
N ARG A 135 10.02 8.30 -0.61
CA ARG A 135 8.86 8.46 0.27
C ARG A 135 7.58 7.92 -0.37
N ILE A 136 7.32 8.30 -1.62
CA ILE A 136 6.14 7.82 -2.37
C ILE A 136 6.21 6.31 -2.54
N LEU A 137 7.32 5.76 -3.06
CA LEU A 137 7.45 4.31 -3.27
C LEU A 137 7.32 3.51 -1.98
N ARG A 138 7.83 4.04 -0.87
CA ARG A 138 7.69 3.42 0.45
C ARG A 138 6.20 3.35 0.85
N LEU A 139 5.46 4.46 0.75
CA LEU A 139 4.02 4.43 1.03
C LEU A 139 3.27 3.49 0.07
N LYS A 140 3.62 3.46 -1.22
CA LYS A 140 3.00 2.56 -2.19
C LYS A 140 3.23 1.09 -1.86
N LEU A 141 4.46 0.71 -1.49
CA LEU A 141 4.75 -0.66 -1.09
C LEU A 141 3.98 -1.04 0.17
N LEU A 142 3.89 -0.14 1.16
CA LEU A 142 3.06 -0.36 2.34
C LEU A 142 1.57 -0.50 1.97
N GLY A 143 1.09 0.34 1.06
CA GLY A 143 -0.25 0.26 0.47
C GLY A 143 -0.53 -1.11 -0.14
N ILE A 144 0.43 -1.68 -0.87
CA ILE A 144 0.31 -3.02 -1.45
C ILE A 144 0.12 -4.09 -0.36
N PHE A 145 0.90 -4.05 0.73
CA PHE A 145 0.80 -5.00 1.84
C PHE A 145 -0.48 -4.87 2.67
N ARG A 146 -0.86 -3.62 2.99
CA ARG A 146 -2.02 -3.35 3.87
C ARG A 146 -3.36 -3.44 3.14
N ASN A 147 -3.36 -3.51 1.81
CA ASN A 147 -4.60 -3.58 1.06
C ASN A 147 -5.17 -5.01 1.09
N PRO A 148 -6.35 -5.22 1.69
CA PRO A 148 -6.91 -6.55 1.86
C PRO A 148 -7.27 -7.22 0.53
N TYR A 149 -7.52 -6.47 -0.55
CA TYR A 149 -7.74 -7.08 -1.88
C TYR A 149 -6.49 -7.77 -2.44
N ASN A 150 -5.31 -7.45 -1.93
CA ASN A 150 -4.06 -7.92 -2.52
C ASN A 150 -3.56 -9.25 -1.96
N HIS A 151 -4.07 -9.71 -0.81
CA HIS A 151 -3.51 -10.83 -0.05
C HIS A 151 -3.42 -12.16 -0.85
N ASN A 152 -4.32 -12.37 -1.81
CA ASN A 152 -4.35 -13.57 -2.67
C ASN A 152 -3.70 -13.37 -4.05
N THR A 153 -3.25 -12.17 -4.39
CA THR A 153 -2.56 -11.95 -5.66
C THR A 153 -1.19 -12.63 -5.64
N SER A 154 -0.82 -13.39 -6.67
CA SER A 154 0.40 -14.24 -6.61
C SER A 154 1.69 -13.45 -6.33
N PHE A 155 1.77 -12.21 -6.81
CA PHE A 155 2.91 -11.33 -6.52
C PHE A 155 2.97 -10.96 -5.04
N VAL A 156 1.87 -10.43 -4.48
CA VAL A 156 1.83 -9.94 -3.10
C VAL A 156 1.81 -11.09 -2.10
N HIS A 157 1.20 -12.22 -2.45
CA HIS A 157 1.32 -13.45 -1.69
C HIS A 157 2.79 -13.86 -1.53
N GLY A 158 3.59 -13.82 -2.61
CA GLY A 158 5.02 -14.07 -2.55
C GLY A 158 5.77 -13.10 -1.63
N LEU A 159 5.42 -11.81 -1.68
CA LEU A 159 5.97 -10.80 -0.75
C LEU A 159 5.60 -11.14 0.70
N HIS A 160 4.33 -11.44 0.98
CA HIS A 160 3.86 -11.82 2.32
C HIS A 160 4.54 -13.08 2.84
N GLN A 161 4.74 -14.11 2.02
CA GLN A 161 5.44 -15.32 2.44
C GLN A 161 6.91 -15.04 2.78
N SER A 162 7.55 -14.12 2.06
CA SER A 162 8.94 -13.74 2.32
C SER A 162 9.06 -13.00 3.66
N VAL A 163 8.15 -12.07 3.93
CA VAL A 163 8.08 -11.38 5.23
C VAL A 163 7.76 -12.35 6.35
N LEU A 164 6.77 -13.24 6.15
CA LEU A 164 6.39 -14.26 7.14
C LEU A 164 7.56 -15.19 7.48
N GLY A 165 8.41 -15.55 6.51
CA GLY A 165 9.60 -16.35 6.75
C GLY A 165 10.67 -15.68 7.62
N GLN A 166 10.60 -14.35 7.80
CA GLN A 166 11.49 -13.58 8.69
C GLN A 166 10.81 -13.20 10.01
N LEU A 167 9.52 -13.50 10.16
CA LEU A 167 8.76 -13.19 11.36
C LEU A 167 8.78 -14.36 12.33
N PRO A 168 8.80 -14.07 13.64
CA PRO A 168 8.62 -15.11 14.64
C PRO A 168 7.18 -15.66 14.58
N GLU A 169 6.96 -16.86 15.09
CA GLU A 169 5.63 -17.48 15.09
C GLU A 169 4.61 -16.61 15.85
N VAL A 170 3.39 -16.49 15.33
CA VAL A 170 2.34 -15.66 15.92
C VAL A 170 1.96 -16.20 17.31
N SER A 171 1.94 -15.32 18.31
CA SER A 171 1.56 -15.68 19.68
C SER A 171 0.09 -16.11 19.79
N SER A 172 -0.17 -16.99 20.75
CA SER A 172 -1.52 -17.37 21.17
C SER A 172 -2.34 -16.17 21.67
N GLU A 173 -1.69 -15.21 22.35
CA GLU A 173 -2.31 -13.94 22.75
C GLU A 173 -2.84 -13.17 21.53
N PHE A 174 -2.01 -13.01 20.49
CA PHE A 174 -2.40 -12.28 19.29
C PHE A 174 -3.62 -12.93 18.61
N VAL A 175 -3.61 -14.26 18.47
CA VAL A 175 -4.74 -15.01 17.91
C VAL A 175 -6.00 -14.77 18.76
N GLY A 176 -5.90 -14.91 20.09
CA GLY A 176 -7.02 -14.71 21.00
C GLY A 176 -7.62 -13.31 20.92
N LEU A 177 -6.79 -12.27 20.77
CA LEU A 177 -7.27 -10.88 20.60
C LEU A 177 -8.13 -10.70 19.34
N ILE A 178 -7.76 -11.36 18.24
CA ILE A 178 -8.54 -11.31 16.99
C ILE A 178 -9.84 -12.11 17.13
N GLU A 179 -9.80 -13.29 17.73
CA GLU A 179 -10.99 -14.13 17.96
C GLU A 179 -12.03 -13.47 18.88
N GLN A 180 -11.58 -12.68 19.86
CA GLN A 180 -12.44 -11.95 20.79
C GLN A 180 -13.12 -10.72 20.17
N ARG A 181 -12.81 -10.37 18.92
CA ARG A 181 -13.44 -9.22 18.24
C ARG A 181 -14.94 -9.46 18.03
N PRO A 182 -15.75 -8.38 17.96
CA PRO A 182 -17.18 -8.50 17.67
C PRO A 182 -17.45 -9.21 16.33
N GLN A 183 -18.02 -10.42 16.41
CA GLN A 183 -18.19 -11.33 15.27
C GLN A 183 -18.93 -10.72 14.07
N PRO A 184 -20.05 -10.00 14.22
CA PRO A 184 -20.76 -9.44 13.07
C PRO A 184 -19.94 -8.43 12.25
N ARG A 185 -18.93 -7.80 12.86
CA ARG A 185 -18.03 -6.88 12.14
C ARG A 185 -16.89 -7.65 11.47
N LEU A 186 -16.34 -8.65 12.15
CA LEU A 186 -15.28 -9.49 11.61
C LEU A 186 -15.79 -10.29 10.40
N GLU A 187 -16.96 -10.92 10.49
CA GLU A 187 -17.59 -11.68 9.40
C GLU A 187 -17.77 -10.84 8.11
N LYS A 188 -18.13 -9.56 8.25
CA LYS A 188 -18.22 -8.64 7.10
C LYS A 188 -16.88 -8.43 6.42
N ILE A 189 -15.80 -8.25 7.19
CA ILE A 189 -14.44 -8.12 6.66
C ILE A 189 -14.02 -9.41 5.96
N LEU A 190 -14.21 -10.55 6.63
CA LEU A 190 -13.86 -11.86 6.09
C LEU A 190 -14.58 -12.14 4.77
N THR A 191 -15.87 -11.85 4.71
CA THR A 191 -16.69 -12.04 3.50
C THR A 191 -16.30 -11.06 2.39
N ALA A 192 -16.17 -9.77 2.69
CA ALA A 192 -15.90 -8.74 1.68
C ALA A 192 -14.55 -8.94 0.98
N PHE A 193 -13.55 -9.44 1.71
CA PHE A 193 -12.20 -9.62 1.20
C PHE A 193 -11.81 -11.09 1.02
N GLU A 194 -12.75 -12.02 1.10
CA GLU A 194 -12.52 -13.46 0.87
C GLU A 194 -11.42 -14.05 1.78
N PHE A 195 -11.34 -13.58 3.02
CA PHE A 195 -10.47 -14.17 4.03
C PHE A 195 -11.15 -15.34 4.73
N THR A 196 -10.39 -16.39 4.99
CA THR A 196 -10.66 -17.27 6.14
C THR A 196 -10.23 -16.58 7.44
N PRO A 197 -10.79 -16.95 8.62
CA PRO A 197 -10.33 -16.42 9.91
C PRO A 197 -8.81 -16.53 10.07
N ASN A 198 -8.25 -17.70 9.77
CA ASN A 198 -6.81 -17.96 9.87
C ASN A 198 -5.97 -17.09 8.93
N SER A 199 -6.39 -16.92 7.67
CA SER A 199 -5.66 -16.07 6.73
C SER A 199 -5.73 -14.60 7.11
N TYR A 200 -6.85 -14.13 7.68
CA TYR A 200 -6.97 -12.76 8.16
C TYR A 200 -6.08 -12.51 9.38
N THR A 201 -6.11 -13.41 10.37
CA THR A 201 -5.24 -13.31 11.56
C THR A 201 -3.77 -13.31 11.16
N ARG A 202 -3.35 -14.20 10.24
CA ARG A 202 -1.97 -14.23 9.73
C ARG A 202 -1.60 -12.97 8.95
N TRP A 203 -2.49 -12.48 8.11
CA TRP A 203 -2.25 -11.24 7.36
C TRP A 203 -2.08 -10.05 8.30
N LEU A 204 -2.92 -9.93 9.33
CA LEU A 204 -2.82 -8.86 10.32
C LEU A 204 -1.57 -9.01 11.19
N ALA A 205 -1.25 -10.23 11.64
CA ALA A 205 -0.02 -10.53 12.37
C ALA A 205 1.22 -10.15 11.55
N ASN A 206 1.22 -10.44 10.24
CA ASN A 206 2.28 -10.03 9.34
C ASN A 206 2.45 -8.51 9.30
N LEU A 207 1.37 -7.73 9.23
CA LEU A 207 1.46 -6.27 9.24
C LEU A 207 2.02 -5.74 10.57
N TYR A 208 1.54 -6.27 11.70
CA TYR A 208 2.04 -5.89 13.03
C TYR A 208 3.52 -6.26 13.22
N GLY A 209 3.90 -7.48 12.87
CA GLY A 209 5.28 -7.94 12.98
C GLY A 209 6.22 -7.17 12.05
N MET A 210 5.81 -6.95 10.80
CA MET A 210 6.63 -6.29 9.78
C MET A 210 6.94 -4.83 10.13
N LEU A 211 6.00 -4.14 10.79
CA LEU A 211 6.11 -2.73 11.15
C LEU A 211 6.62 -2.48 12.58
N SER A 212 6.64 -3.50 13.44
CA SER A 212 7.09 -3.33 14.82
C SER A 212 8.60 -3.26 14.92
N GLU A 213 9.10 -2.20 15.56
CA GLU A 213 10.53 -2.09 15.92
C GLU A 213 10.90 -3.00 17.10
N GLY A 214 9.92 -3.51 17.85
CA GLY A 214 10.14 -4.53 18.89
C GLY A 214 10.36 -5.93 18.33
N VAL A 215 10.18 -6.14 17.02
CA VAL A 215 10.59 -7.36 16.32
C VAL A 215 11.99 -7.20 15.74
N MET A 216 12.23 -6.08 15.06
CA MET A 216 13.53 -5.78 14.47
C MET A 216 13.71 -4.28 14.29
N GLN A 217 14.93 -3.77 14.51
CA GLN A 217 15.25 -2.36 14.31
C GLN A 217 16.41 -2.21 13.31
N PRO A 218 16.25 -1.50 12.17
CA PRO A 218 14.99 -1.02 11.58
C PRO A 218 13.97 -2.14 11.36
N SER A 219 12.70 -1.78 11.23
CA SER A 219 11.59 -2.73 11.00
C SER A 219 11.82 -3.57 9.74
N LEU A 220 11.23 -4.77 9.70
CA LEU A 220 11.32 -5.64 8.51
C LEU A 220 10.82 -4.96 7.25
N PHE A 221 9.82 -4.07 7.37
CA PHE A 221 9.36 -3.26 6.25
C PHE A 221 10.47 -2.38 5.67
N GLU A 222 11.18 -1.62 6.51
CA GLU A 222 12.27 -0.73 6.06
C GLU A 222 13.45 -1.54 5.50
N ARG A 223 13.75 -2.69 6.10
CA ARG A 223 14.79 -3.61 5.62
C ARG A 223 14.45 -4.18 4.24
N LEU A 224 13.20 -4.65 4.07
CA LEU A 224 12.71 -5.12 2.78
C LEU A 224 12.79 -4.01 1.73
N PHE A 225 12.32 -2.80 2.07
CA PHE A 225 12.38 -1.66 1.16
C PHE A 225 13.83 -1.37 0.74
N ALA A 226 14.76 -1.25 1.70
CA ALA A 226 16.18 -1.04 1.39
C ALA A 226 16.75 -2.17 0.52
N ALA A 227 16.46 -3.43 0.86
CA ALA A 227 16.93 -4.60 0.12
C ALA A 227 16.41 -4.66 -1.33
N LEU A 228 15.17 -4.27 -1.57
CA LEU A 228 14.59 -4.24 -2.92
C LEU A 228 15.35 -3.28 -3.83
N PHE A 229 15.82 -2.15 -3.32
CA PHE A 229 16.42 -1.07 -4.10
C PHE A 229 17.95 -0.99 -4.03
N ALA A 230 18.61 -1.89 -3.31
CA ALA A 230 20.06 -1.83 -3.08
C ALA A 230 20.95 -2.20 -4.28
N ASP A 231 20.38 -2.71 -5.38
CA ASP A 231 21.13 -3.11 -6.58
C ASP A 231 20.69 -2.28 -7.80
N PRO A 232 21.47 -1.25 -8.18
CA PRO A 232 21.17 -0.41 -9.33
C PRO A 232 21.13 -1.13 -10.68
N GLY A 233 21.77 -2.30 -10.80
CA GLY A 233 21.74 -3.11 -12.01
C GLY A 233 20.45 -3.93 -12.15
N ALA A 234 19.76 -4.18 -11.03
CA ALA A 234 18.58 -5.01 -10.98
C ALA A 234 17.25 -4.24 -10.92
N VAL A 235 17.31 -2.92 -10.73
CA VAL A 235 16.14 -2.05 -10.58
C VAL A 235 16.18 -0.90 -11.56
N LYS A 236 15.04 -0.62 -12.20
CA LYS A 236 14.84 0.59 -13.00
C LYS A 236 13.56 1.28 -12.55
N ILE A 237 13.62 2.60 -12.35
CA ILE A 237 12.46 3.42 -12.01
C ILE A 237 12.18 4.38 -13.17
N GLU A 238 10.93 4.41 -13.61
CA GLU A 238 10.42 5.37 -14.58
C GLU A 238 9.30 6.19 -13.96
N LEU A 239 9.35 7.50 -14.13
CA LEU A 239 8.31 8.44 -13.72
C LEU A 239 7.69 9.07 -14.96
N TYR A 240 6.37 8.96 -15.10
CA TYR A 240 5.63 9.52 -16.22
C TYR A 240 4.80 10.70 -15.73
N CYS A 241 4.97 11.87 -16.36
CA CYS A 241 4.30 13.12 -16.02
C CYS A 241 3.49 13.66 -17.21
N TYR A 242 2.35 14.28 -16.94
CA TYR A 242 1.45 14.81 -17.96
C TYR A 242 1.03 16.25 -17.62
N THR A 243 1.05 17.13 -18.62
CA THR A 243 0.80 18.57 -18.40
C THR A 243 -0.61 19.02 -18.77
N LYS A 244 -1.33 18.24 -19.59
CA LYS A 244 -2.71 18.55 -19.97
C LYS A 244 -3.67 18.05 -18.91
N GLU A 245 -4.65 18.87 -18.54
CA GLU A 245 -5.66 18.47 -17.57
C GLU A 245 -6.48 17.24 -17.99
N SER A 246 -6.67 17.05 -19.30
CA SER A 246 -7.38 15.90 -19.87
C SER A 246 -6.53 14.63 -19.92
N ASP A 247 -5.23 14.68 -19.59
CA ASP A 247 -4.35 13.51 -19.62
C ASP A 247 -4.32 12.83 -18.25
N CYS A 248 -5.46 12.29 -17.85
CA CYS A 248 -5.65 11.73 -16.52
C CYS A 248 -5.05 10.33 -16.36
N CYS A 249 -4.57 10.06 -15.14
CA CYS A 249 -4.11 8.77 -14.65
C CYS A 249 -5.11 8.22 -13.63
N LEU A 250 -5.41 6.91 -13.76
CA LEU A 250 -6.26 6.17 -12.83
C LEU A 250 -5.44 5.60 -11.68
N PHE A 251 -6.09 5.35 -10.55
CA PHE A 251 -5.61 4.39 -9.56
C PHE A 251 -6.66 3.28 -9.35
N ALA A 252 -6.20 2.06 -9.07
CA ALA A 252 -7.08 0.93 -8.79
C ALA A 252 -7.41 0.86 -7.30
N ASP A 253 -8.55 0.28 -6.91
CA ASP A 253 -8.84 -0.11 -5.52
C ASP A 253 -7.81 -1.09 -4.92
N THR A 254 -6.99 -1.74 -5.74
CA THR A 254 -5.84 -2.56 -5.33
C THR A 254 -4.56 -1.74 -5.07
N GLY A 255 -4.52 -0.48 -5.48
CA GLY A 255 -3.42 0.46 -5.26
C GLY A 255 -2.21 0.31 -6.18
N PHE A 256 -2.17 -0.74 -7.02
CA PHE A 256 -1.11 -0.96 -7.98
C PHE A 256 -1.62 -1.71 -9.22
N CYS A 257 -0.82 -1.74 -10.26
CA CYS A 257 -0.99 -2.67 -11.37
C CYS A 257 0.34 -3.34 -11.69
N ALA A 258 0.31 -4.50 -12.34
CA ALA A 258 1.54 -5.24 -12.60
C ALA A 258 1.53 -5.93 -13.96
N GLN A 259 2.72 -5.99 -14.55
CA GLN A 259 3.06 -6.90 -15.63
C GLN A 259 4.21 -7.77 -15.17
N VAL A 260 3.97 -9.07 -15.19
CA VAL A 260 4.91 -10.06 -14.66
C VAL A 260 5.33 -10.99 -15.78
N SER A 261 6.64 -11.06 -16.05
CA SER A 261 7.24 -12.00 -16.99
C SER A 261 8.10 -13.02 -16.23
N GLN A 262 8.77 -13.94 -16.93
CA GLN A 262 9.74 -14.86 -16.31
C GLN A 262 11.03 -14.16 -15.86
N ALA A 263 11.36 -13.01 -16.45
CA ALA A 263 12.59 -12.27 -16.16
C ALA A 263 12.39 -11.11 -15.18
N GLN A 264 11.20 -10.51 -15.14
CA GLN A 264 10.99 -9.22 -14.48
C GLN A 264 9.58 -9.06 -13.90
N PHE A 265 9.49 -8.31 -12.80
CA PHE A 265 8.26 -7.68 -12.32
C PHE A 265 8.27 -6.20 -12.72
N SER A 266 7.24 -5.74 -13.41
CA SER A 266 7.00 -4.32 -13.68
C SER A 266 5.77 -3.90 -12.89
N ILE A 267 5.97 -3.06 -11.87
CA ILE A 267 4.93 -2.64 -10.92
C ILE A 267 4.61 -1.18 -11.20
N GLY A 268 3.39 -0.92 -11.65
CA GLY A 268 2.87 0.42 -11.85
C GLY A 268 2.15 0.93 -10.60
N VAL A 269 2.46 2.14 -10.18
CA VAL A 269 1.81 2.82 -9.06
C VAL A 269 1.39 4.23 -9.46
N SER A 270 0.13 4.57 -9.22
CA SER A 270 -0.38 5.92 -9.50
C SER A 270 0.13 6.89 -8.44
N ILE A 271 0.64 8.05 -8.81
CA ILE A 271 1.13 9.05 -7.84
C ILE A 271 0.08 10.15 -7.64
N ALA A 272 -0.44 10.65 -8.75
CA ALA A 272 -1.44 11.70 -8.83
C ALA A 272 -2.25 11.58 -10.14
N SER A 273 -3.27 12.43 -10.33
CA SER A 273 -4.07 12.44 -11.56
C SER A 273 -3.25 12.67 -12.83
N ASP A 274 -2.06 13.23 -12.71
CA ASP A 274 -1.15 13.67 -13.77
C ASP A 274 0.19 12.90 -13.76
N MET A 275 0.33 11.89 -12.90
CA MET A 275 1.63 11.24 -12.68
C MET A 275 1.51 9.80 -12.21
N PHE A 276 2.31 8.90 -12.77
CA PHE A 276 2.50 7.55 -12.26
C PHE A 276 3.96 7.11 -12.40
N ALA A 277 4.34 6.09 -11.63
CA ALA A 277 5.66 5.48 -11.73
C ALA A 277 5.57 4.00 -12.08
N ILE A 278 6.61 3.51 -12.74
CA ILE A 278 6.82 2.09 -12.98
C ILE A 278 8.15 1.69 -12.35
N VAL A 279 8.10 0.70 -11.47
CA VAL A 279 9.29 0.07 -10.89
C VAL A 279 9.48 -1.28 -11.55
N HIS A 280 10.61 -1.43 -12.23
CA HIS A 280 11.04 -2.67 -12.84
C HIS A 280 12.05 -3.36 -11.91
N LEU A 281 11.73 -4.58 -11.48
CA LEU A 281 12.57 -5.40 -10.63
C LEU A 281 12.88 -6.72 -11.34
N GLN A 282 14.16 -7.04 -11.51
CA GLN A 282 14.56 -8.34 -12.02
C GLN A 282 14.12 -9.47 -11.08
N ARG A 283 13.56 -10.55 -11.62
CA ARG A 283 13.13 -11.70 -10.83
C ARG A 283 14.28 -12.41 -10.11
N ALA A 284 15.46 -12.43 -10.72
CA ALA A 284 16.66 -12.99 -10.09
C ALA A 284 17.00 -12.26 -8.78
N ARG A 285 16.89 -10.92 -8.78
CA ARG A 285 17.08 -10.11 -7.57
C ARG A 285 16.07 -10.46 -6.48
N TRP A 286 14.78 -10.54 -6.82
CA TRP A 286 13.76 -10.95 -5.86
C TRP A 286 14.04 -12.34 -5.26
N LYS A 287 14.40 -13.32 -6.09
CA LYS A 287 14.76 -14.67 -5.62
C LYS A 287 15.98 -14.67 -4.71
N ALA A 288 16.96 -13.82 -4.98
CA ALA A 288 18.19 -13.75 -4.19
C ALA A 288 17.99 -13.13 -2.80
N LEU A 289 16.98 -12.27 -2.62
CA LEU A 289 16.75 -11.54 -1.37
C LEU A 289 15.58 -12.05 -0.52
N ARG A 290 14.60 -12.75 -1.12
CA ARG A 290 13.34 -13.09 -0.43
C ARG A 290 13.53 -13.90 0.85
N ASP A 291 14.61 -14.67 0.94
CA ASP A 291 14.85 -15.63 2.02
C ASP A 291 15.79 -15.05 3.10
N ASN A 292 16.38 -13.86 2.91
CA ASN A 292 17.44 -13.31 3.78
C ASN A 292 17.52 -11.78 3.81
N PHE A 293 16.50 -11.05 3.32
CA PHE A 293 16.52 -9.57 3.32
C PHE A 293 16.62 -8.94 4.71
N ALA A 294 16.30 -9.68 5.77
CA ALA A 294 16.31 -9.20 7.14
C ALA A 294 17.73 -9.17 7.75
N ASP A 295 18.63 -10.04 7.29
CA ASP A 295 19.95 -10.28 7.90
C ASP A 295 20.84 -9.03 7.91
N HIS A 296 20.74 -8.21 6.86
CA HIS A 296 21.55 -7.01 6.71
C HIS A 296 20.71 -5.87 6.14
N VAL A 297 20.88 -4.66 6.70
CA VAL A 297 20.31 -3.44 6.11
C VAL A 297 21.31 -2.90 5.11
N PRO A 298 21.08 -3.02 3.80
CA PRO A 298 22.02 -2.53 2.82
C PRO A 298 22.11 -1.01 2.89
N LYS A 299 23.29 -0.50 2.53
CA LYS A 299 23.47 0.95 2.38
C LYS A 299 22.61 1.45 1.21
N PRO A 300 22.06 2.67 1.30
CA PRO A 300 21.38 3.30 0.17
C PRO A 300 22.32 3.34 -1.04
N SER A 301 21.89 2.78 -2.17
CA SER A 301 22.61 2.88 -3.43
C SER A 301 22.15 4.11 -4.20
N GLU A 302 23.06 4.71 -4.97
CA GLU A 302 22.71 5.72 -5.96
C GLU A 302 21.96 5.04 -7.12
N LEU A 303 20.63 5.01 -7.02
CA LEU A 303 19.76 4.52 -8.08
C LEU A 303 19.33 5.69 -8.97
N ASP A 304 19.26 5.42 -10.27
CA ASP A 304 18.73 6.36 -11.25
C ASP A 304 17.25 6.11 -11.53
N MET A 305 16.54 7.20 -11.78
CA MET A 305 15.19 7.27 -12.32
C MET A 305 15.22 7.95 -13.69
N THR A 306 14.34 7.53 -14.59
CA THR A 306 14.08 8.25 -15.85
C THR A 306 12.73 8.95 -15.77
N VAL A 307 12.71 10.26 -15.97
CA VAL A 307 11.48 11.07 -16.00
C VAL A 307 11.08 11.32 -17.44
N ILE A 308 9.83 11.00 -17.78
CA ILE A 308 9.29 11.01 -19.14
C ILE A 308 8.01 11.84 -19.13
N GLU A 309 7.92 12.80 -20.05
CA GLU A 309 6.75 13.68 -20.16
C GLU A 309 5.86 13.27 -21.33
N ASN A 310 4.53 13.35 -21.14
CA ASN A 310 3.52 13.30 -22.20
C ASN A 310 3.54 12.03 -23.08
N ASN A 311 4.03 10.90 -22.56
CA ASN A 311 3.96 9.61 -23.26
C ASN A 311 2.54 9.03 -23.17
N GLN A 312 1.68 9.38 -24.13
CA GLN A 312 0.27 8.98 -24.14
C GLN A 312 0.08 7.47 -24.28
N GLN A 313 0.94 6.79 -25.05
CA GLN A 313 0.87 5.34 -25.22
C GLN A 313 1.10 4.63 -23.90
N GLN A 314 2.08 5.08 -23.11
CA GLN A 314 2.33 4.50 -21.79
C GLN A 314 1.20 4.86 -20.81
N ARG A 315 0.63 6.06 -20.87
CA ARG A 315 -0.54 6.46 -20.05
C ARG A 315 -1.71 5.52 -20.26
N ALA A 316 -2.09 5.31 -21.52
CA ALA A 316 -3.19 4.42 -21.89
C ALA A 316 -2.90 2.98 -21.46
N THR A 317 -1.64 2.53 -21.58
CA THR A 317 -1.22 1.20 -21.11
C THR A 317 -1.36 1.07 -19.59
N PHE A 318 -0.86 2.04 -18.83
CA PHE A 318 -0.98 2.09 -17.38
C PHE A 318 -2.45 2.08 -16.94
N ASN A 319 -3.29 2.95 -17.51
CA ASN A 319 -4.72 3.01 -17.20
C ASN A 319 -5.45 1.69 -17.50
N ARG A 320 -5.14 1.01 -18.62
CA ARG A 320 -5.67 -0.33 -18.92
C ARG A 320 -5.23 -1.37 -17.89
N LEU A 321 -3.99 -1.30 -17.42
CA LEU A 321 -3.49 -2.20 -16.38
C LEU A 321 -4.18 -1.94 -15.04
N CYS A 322 -4.41 -0.68 -14.65
CA CYS A 322 -5.20 -0.36 -13.46
C CYS A 322 -6.60 -0.97 -13.53
N ILE A 323 -7.30 -0.86 -14.68
CA ILE A 323 -8.62 -1.47 -14.88
C ILE A 323 -8.55 -2.99 -14.77
N ARG A 324 -7.55 -3.62 -15.39
CA ARG A 324 -7.39 -5.07 -15.37
C ARG A 324 -7.08 -5.62 -13.98
N ASN A 325 -6.33 -4.86 -13.19
CA ASN A 325 -5.83 -5.29 -11.87
C ASN A 325 -6.68 -4.76 -10.70
N ALA A 326 -7.69 -3.92 -10.95
CA ALA A 326 -8.69 -3.53 -9.96
C ALA A 326 -9.63 -4.70 -9.63
N ARG A 327 -10.16 -4.70 -8.40
CA ARG A 327 -11.10 -5.70 -7.91
C ARG A 327 -12.54 -5.33 -8.27
N GLU A 328 -12.93 -4.10 -7.99
CA GLU A 328 -14.29 -3.57 -8.13
C GLU A 328 -14.37 -2.32 -9.00
N ALA A 329 -13.41 -1.41 -8.84
CA ALA A 329 -13.40 -0.12 -9.52
C ALA A 329 -11.99 0.48 -9.65
N VAL A 330 -11.88 1.40 -10.60
CA VAL A 330 -10.77 2.35 -10.68
C VAL A 330 -11.27 3.74 -10.32
N PHE A 331 -10.35 4.64 -9.98
CA PHE A 331 -10.66 5.96 -9.48
C PHE A 331 -9.79 7.00 -10.19
N GLY A 332 -10.31 8.22 -10.33
CA GLY A 332 -9.56 9.30 -10.94
C GLY A 332 -10.25 10.66 -10.86
N ARG A 333 -9.61 11.65 -11.49
CA ARG A 333 -10.04 13.06 -11.49
C ARG A 333 -11.21 13.34 -12.43
N SER A 334 -11.37 12.59 -13.52
CA SER A 334 -12.42 12.82 -14.50
C SER A 334 -13.53 11.78 -14.43
N ASN A 335 -14.77 12.20 -14.70
CA ASN A 335 -15.90 11.32 -14.94
C ASN A 335 -16.00 10.85 -16.41
N GLN A 336 -15.17 11.41 -17.30
CA GLN A 336 -15.16 11.05 -18.72
C GLN A 336 -14.13 9.96 -18.99
N ARG A 337 -14.56 8.89 -19.65
CA ARG A 337 -13.66 7.79 -20.03
C ARG A 337 -12.55 8.25 -21.00
N ALA A 338 -12.86 9.22 -21.86
CA ALA A 338 -11.94 9.71 -22.87
C ALA A 338 -10.67 10.34 -22.27
N ASP A 339 -10.77 10.96 -21.09
CA ASP A 339 -9.63 11.60 -20.44
C ASP A 339 -8.58 10.59 -19.95
N TYR A 340 -8.86 9.29 -20.04
CA TYR A 340 -7.94 8.22 -19.64
C TYR A 340 -7.30 7.48 -20.83
N PHE A 341 -7.65 7.78 -22.10
CA PHE A 341 -7.21 6.98 -23.25
C PHE A 341 -6.83 7.75 -24.51
#